data_AF-A0A921T9T1-F1
#
_entry.id   AF-A0A921T9T1-F1
#
_cell.length_a   1.000
_cell.length_b   1.000
_cell.length_c   1.000
_cell.angle_alpha   90.00
_cell.angle_beta   90.00
_cell.angle_gamma   90.00
#
_symmetry.space_group_name_H-M   'P 1'
#
loop_
_entity.id
_entity.type
_entity.pdbx_description
1 polymer ?
#
loop_
_entity_poly.entity_id
_entity_poly.type
_entity_poly.pdbx_seq_one_letter_code
_entity_poly.pdbx_strand_id
1 'polypeptide(L)'
;MGPASTEFATRSLAKAAKYSRWTLFLVLALTITFVIVALIAKQPIDQKEIASSIAPILIILAGISVVSNFARVMILAKGQKTN
;
A
#
# COMPACT_ATOMS: atom_id res chain seq x y z
N MET A 1 1.45 28.83 -1.58
CA MET A 1 0.94 27.73 -2.42
C MET A 1 -0.51 28.02 -2.73
N GLY A 2 -0.88 28.20 -4.00
CA GLY A 2 -2.26 28.53 -4.38
C GLY A 2 -3.21 27.33 -4.30
N PRO A 3 -4.54 27.54 -4.29
CA PRO A 3 -5.55 26.50 -4.09
C PRO A 3 -5.47 25.34 -5.12
N ALA A 4 -5.07 25.64 -6.37
CA ALA A 4 -4.87 24.62 -7.40
C ALA A 4 -3.72 23.64 -7.08
N SER A 5 -2.69 24.08 -6.38
CA SER A 5 -1.54 23.22 -6.01
C SER A 5 -1.87 22.25 -4.88
N THR A 6 -2.74 22.64 -3.95
CA THR A 6 -3.20 21.78 -2.86
C THR A 6 -4.20 20.71 -3.32
N GLU A 7 -5.03 21.04 -4.31
CA GLU A 7 -5.98 20.10 -4.91
C GLU A 7 -5.27 19.01 -5.73
N PHE A 8 -4.25 19.39 -6.50
CA PHE A 8 -3.40 18.44 -7.21
C PHE A 8 -2.63 17.50 -6.26
N ALA A 9 -2.06 18.05 -5.17
CA ALA A 9 -1.34 17.28 -4.16
C ALA A 9 -2.25 16.28 -3.43
N THR A 10 -3.46 16.70 -3.03
CA THR A 10 -4.41 15.80 -2.37
C THR A 10 -4.92 14.69 -3.29
N ARG A 11 -5.14 14.98 -4.59
CA ARG A 11 -5.57 13.97 -5.57
C ARG A 11 -4.48 12.95 -5.89
N SER A 12 -3.23 13.40 -6.02
CA SER A 12 -2.08 12.50 -6.25
C SER A 12 -1.81 11.59 -5.04
N LEU A 13 -1.86 12.13 -3.81
CA LEU A 13 -1.73 11.35 -2.58
C LEU A 13 -2.86 10.32 -2.41
N ALA A 14 -4.10 10.70 -2.74
CA ALA A 14 -5.23 9.76 -2.72
C ALA A 14 -5.06 8.61 -3.71
N LYS A 15 -4.53 8.89 -4.92
CA LYS A 15 -4.19 7.87 -5.90
C LYS A 15 -3.09 6.95 -5.38
N ALA A 16 -1.98 7.49 -4.87
CA ALA A 16 -0.88 6.71 -4.32
C ALA A 16 -1.35 5.77 -3.19
N ALA A 17 -2.15 6.28 -2.26
CA ALA A 17 -2.74 5.47 -1.18
C ALA A 17 -3.63 4.33 -1.72
N LYS A 18 -4.45 4.62 -2.75
CA LYS A 18 -5.34 3.63 -3.38
C LYS A 18 -4.56 2.54 -4.11
N TYR A 19 -3.60 2.92 -4.96
CA TYR A 19 -2.79 1.97 -5.71
C TYR A 19 -1.96 1.10 -4.76
N SER A 20 -1.34 1.69 -3.73
CA SER A 20 -0.56 0.92 -2.75
C SER A 20 -1.40 -0.14 -2.06
N ARG A 21 -2.64 0.16 -1.64
CA ARG A 21 -3.55 -0.85 -1.05
C ARG A 21 -3.91 -1.94 -2.04
N TRP A 22 -4.25 -1.58 -3.27
CA TRP A 22 -4.56 -2.56 -4.32
C TRP A 22 -3.38 -3.49 -4.61
N THR A 23 -2.16 -2.94 -4.70
CA THR A 23 -0.94 -3.74 -4.85
C THR A 23 -0.71 -4.64 -3.64
N LEU A 24 -1.00 -4.17 -2.42
CA LEU A 24 -0.88 -4.97 -1.20
C LEU A 24 -1.80 -6.20 -1.24
N PHE A 25 -3.08 -6.00 -1.61
CA PHE A 25 -4.02 -7.12 -1.80
C PHE A 25 -3.59 -8.07 -2.91
N LEU A 26 -3.05 -7.54 -4.02
CA LEU A 26 -2.56 -8.35 -5.13
C LEU A 26 -1.39 -9.25 -4.72
N VAL A 27 -0.40 -8.69 -4.02
CA VAL A 27 0.76 -9.45 -3.51
C VAL A 27 0.29 -10.54 -2.54
N LEU A 28 -0.64 -10.22 -1.64
CA LEU A 28 -1.19 -11.20 -0.70
C LEU A 28 -1.92 -12.33 -1.44
N ALA A 29 -2.78 -12.00 -2.41
CA ALA A 29 -3.51 -12.98 -3.20
C ALA A 29 -2.56 -13.91 -3.97
N LEU A 30 -1.54 -13.35 -4.64
CA LEU A 30 -0.54 -14.13 -5.37
C LEU A 30 0.24 -15.08 -4.45
N THR A 31 0.60 -14.60 -3.27
CA THR A 31 1.31 -15.42 -2.27
C THR A 31 0.45 -16.60 -1.83
N ILE A 32 -0.82 -16.36 -1.51
CA ILE A 32 -1.77 -17.41 -1.11
C ILE A 32 -1.96 -18.40 -2.26
N THR A 33 -2.18 -17.92 -3.48
CA THR A 33 -2.32 -18.80 -4.66
C THR A 33 -1.09 -19.66 -4.86
N PHE A 34 0.12 -19.09 -4.75
CA PHE A 34 1.36 -19.83 -4.87
C PHE A 34 1.48 -20.94 -3.82
N VAL A 35 1.17 -20.63 -2.56
CA VAL A 35 1.18 -21.61 -1.46
C VAL A 35 0.17 -22.73 -1.72
N ILE A 36 -1.06 -22.42 -2.15
CA ILE A 36 -2.09 -23.41 -2.45
C ILE A 36 -1.64 -24.34 -3.58
N VAL A 37 -1.11 -23.78 -4.67
CA VAL A 37 -0.61 -24.56 -5.81
C VAL A 37 0.52 -25.50 -5.39
N ALA A 38 1.48 -25.00 -4.60
CA ALA A 38 2.59 -25.81 -4.11
C ALA A 38 2.13 -26.94 -3.17
N LEU A 39 1.10 -26.70 -2.34
CA LEU A 39 0.49 -27.74 -1.49
C LEU A 39 -0.19 -28.82 -2.33
N ILE A 40 -0.92 -28.45 -3.37
CA ILE A 40 -1.55 -29.40 -4.32
C ILE A 40 -0.48 -30.24 -5.03
N ALA A 41 0.62 -29.60 -5.42
CA ALA A 41 1.77 -30.25 -6.06
C ALA A 41 2.65 -31.07 -5.10
N LYS A 42 2.29 -31.14 -3.80
CA LYS A 42 3.07 -31.80 -2.74
C LYS A 42 4.52 -31.36 -2.67
N GLN A 43 4.80 -30.11 -3.06
CA GLN A 43 6.14 -29.54 -2.98
C GLN A 43 6.47 -29.21 -1.52
N PRO A 44 7.72 -29.41 -1.07
CA PRO A 44 8.14 -28.91 0.23
C PRO A 44 8.16 -27.37 0.20
N ILE A 45 7.31 -26.75 1.03
CA ILE A 45 7.20 -25.29 1.11
C ILE A 45 7.93 -24.81 2.37
N ASP A 46 8.97 -24.00 2.21
CA ASP A 46 9.55 -23.25 3.32
C ASP A 46 8.76 -21.96 3.56
N GLN A 47 7.81 -22.02 4.50
CA GLN A 47 6.98 -20.88 4.88
C GLN A 47 7.80 -19.72 5.45
N LYS A 48 8.95 -20.01 6.08
CA LYS A 48 9.81 -19.00 6.70
C LYS A 48 10.54 -18.20 5.64
N GLU A 49 11.04 -18.86 4.60
CA GLU A 49 11.67 -18.20 3.45
C GLU A 49 10.67 -17.31 2.70
N ILE A 50 9.46 -17.82 2.42
CA ILE A 50 8.39 -17.07 1.76
C ILE A 50 8.00 -15.83 2.58
N ALA A 51 7.78 -16.00 3.88
CA ALA A 51 7.45 -14.89 4.77
C ALA A 51 8.58 -13.84 4.84
N SER A 52 9.83 -14.28 4.94
CA SER A 52 11.00 -13.39 4.96
C SER A 52 11.18 -12.61 3.66
N SER A 53 10.84 -13.19 2.52
CA SER A 53 10.94 -12.55 1.21
C SER A 53 9.83 -11.52 0.98
N ILE A 54 8.61 -11.80 1.45
CA ILE A 54 7.41 -11.01 1.13
C ILE A 54 7.13 -9.94 2.19
N ALA A 55 7.49 -10.16 3.46
CA ALA A 55 7.26 -9.20 4.54
C ALA A 55 7.83 -7.80 4.25
N PRO A 56 9.05 -7.62 3.70
CA PRO A 56 9.57 -6.29 3.37
C PRO A 56 8.69 -5.55 2.35
N ILE A 57 8.19 -6.25 1.33
CA ILE A 57 7.33 -5.68 0.29
C ILE A 57 6.00 -5.21 0.91
N LEU A 58 5.40 -6.04 1.76
CA LEU A 58 4.16 -5.70 2.45
C LEU A 58 4.33 -4.48 3.38
N ILE A 59 5.45 -4.41 4.11
CA ILE A 59 5.76 -3.29 5.01
C ILE A 59 5.91 -1.99 4.22
N ILE A 60 6.62 -2.01 3.09
CA ILE A 60 6.80 -0.81 2.24
C ILE A 60 5.46 -0.34 1.69
N LEU A 61 4.63 -1.25 1.15
CA LEU A 61 3.31 -0.89 0.60
C LEU A 61 2.36 -0.36 1.68
N ALA A 62 2.38 -0.97 2.87
CA ALA A 62 1.62 -0.46 4.02
C ALA A 62 2.09 0.94 4.40
N GLY A 63 3.40 1.15 4.49
CA GLY A 63 4.03 2.43 4.80
C GLY A 63 3.62 3.53 3.82
N ILE A 64 3.70 3.26 2.51
CA ILE A 64 3.27 4.21 1.47
C ILE A 64 1.79 4.56 1.63
N SER A 65 0.93 3.59 1.95
CA SER A 65 -0.49 3.85 2.14
C SER A 65 -0.75 4.75 3.35
N VAL A 66 -0.09 4.48 4.48
CA VAL A 66 -0.22 5.25 5.72
C VAL A 66 0.29 6.68 5.53
N VAL A 67 1.51 6.84 5.00
CA VAL A 67 2.13 8.16 4.78
C VAL A 67 1.32 8.98 3.78
N SER A 68 0.84 8.37 2.70
CA SER A 68 0.01 9.08 1.69
C SER A 68 -1.33 9.54 2.27
N ASN A 69 -1.98 8.71 3.10
CA ASN A 69 -3.20 9.08 3.81
C ASN A 69 -2.95 10.20 4.83
N PHE A 70 -1.88 10.08 5.62
CA PHE A 70 -1.53 11.06 6.64
C PHE A 70 -1.22 12.43 6.03
N ALA A 71 -0.42 12.45 4.97
CA ALA A 71 -0.12 13.67 4.21
C ALA A 71 -1.39 14.32 3.64
N ARG A 72 -2.33 13.51 3.13
CA ARG A 72 -3.62 14.01 2.64
C ARG A 72 -4.44 14.68 3.76
N VAL A 73 -4.52 14.06 4.94
CA VAL A 73 -5.24 14.62 6.11
C VAL A 73 -4.60 15.94 6.56
N MET A 74 -3.27 15.99 6.64
CA MET A 74 -2.53 17.21 7.01
C MET A 74 -2.78 18.37 6.04
N ILE A 75 -2.83 18.10 4.73
CA ILE A 75 -3.11 19.15 3.72
C ILE A 75 -4.55 19.66 3.87
N LEU A 76 -5.53 18.77 4.05
CA LEU A 76 -6.94 19.14 4.25
C LEU A 76 -7.13 19.95 5.55
N ALA A 77 -6.49 19.55 6.64
CA ALA A 77 -6.53 20.26 7.92
C ALA A 77 -5.90 21.65 7.85
N LYS A 78 -4.81 21.83 7.08
CA LYS A 78 -4.22 23.15 6.82
C LYS A 78 -5.14 24.03 5.97
N GLY A 79 -5.82 23.46 4.97
CA GLY A 79 -6.77 24.19 4.13
C GLY A 79 -7.97 24.75 4.90
N GLN A 80 -8.44 24.04 5.93
CA GLN A 80 -9.55 24.51 6.79
C GLN A 80 -9.17 25.64 7.77
N LYS A 81 -7.90 25.79 8.15
CA LYS A 81 -7.46 26.88 9.05
C LYS A 81 -7.28 28.24 8.36
N THR A 82 -7.40 28.28 7.03
CA THR A 82 -7.17 29.48 6.20
C THR A 82 -8.45 30.07 5.58
N ASN A 83 -9.62 29.52 5.90
CA ASN A 83 -10.93 30.14 5.68
C ASN A 83 -11.50 30.58 7.04
#